data_AF-A0A9W8MJ40-F1
#
_entry.id   AF-A0A9W8MJ40-F1
#
_cell.length_a   1.000
_cell.length_b   1.000
_cell.length_c   1.000
_cell.angle_alpha   90.00
_cell.angle_beta   90.00
_cell.angle_gamma   90.00
#
_symmetry.space_group_name_H-M   'P 1'
#
loop_
_entity.id
_entity.type
_entity.pdbx_description
1 polymer ?
#
loop_
_entity_poly.entity_id
_entity_poly.type
_entity_poly.pdbx_seq_one_letter_code
_entity_poly.pdbx_strand_id
1 'polypeptide(L)'
;MVRSALLYSFVLSVASLAFGSPLEKRAEGLTVELSTSSSSISSIEDLKVVATVTNTGTEPVRLLKYGTVLDDKLPTKSFVVSKDGKAVPFTGIKALFFVSISLSDVDDSAFANVEPGQSVSATHSLAALYDFASVGTGSFTFTSLANFVKVDDTGRYFEGGRGYSRVADVTSNTLTIKITADVAKRELQPLGKRASVSCASTSLSAFISASYTEAKALASGGISYINSRGASDLLYRAYWGSNPTSLVISVLNGVVNENSTSRT
;
A
#
# COMPACT_ATOMS: atom_id res chain seq x y z
N MET A 1 -32.06 -79.59 -46.30
CA MET A 1 -32.49 -78.53 -47.24
C MET A 1 -33.93 -78.18 -46.90
N VAL A 2 -34.18 -77.03 -46.26
CA VAL A 2 -35.48 -76.32 -46.11
C VAL A 2 -35.30 -75.18 -45.08
N ARG A 3 -35.64 -73.97 -45.54
CA ARG A 3 -36.20 -72.77 -44.87
C ARG A 3 -35.35 -71.80 -44.03
N SER A 4 -35.21 -70.64 -44.66
CA SER A 4 -35.05 -69.26 -44.19
C SER A 4 -36.10 -68.81 -43.16
N ALA A 5 -35.71 -67.91 -42.25
CA ALA A 5 -36.43 -66.67 -41.90
C ALA A 5 -35.55 -65.71 -41.07
N LEU A 6 -35.69 -64.43 -41.42
CA LEU A 6 -35.07 -63.21 -40.84
C LEU A 6 -35.34 -63.04 -39.33
N LEU A 7 -34.56 -62.20 -38.63
CA LEU A 7 -35.02 -60.89 -38.12
C LEU A 7 -33.96 -60.15 -37.25
N TYR A 8 -33.75 -58.89 -37.64
CA TYR A 8 -33.57 -57.66 -36.85
C TYR A 8 -32.22 -57.23 -36.21
N SER A 9 -31.78 -56.12 -36.80
CA SER A 9 -30.87 -55.06 -36.38
C SER A 9 -30.92 -54.64 -34.91
N PHE A 10 -29.75 -54.37 -34.33
CA PHE A 10 -29.60 -53.38 -33.26
C PHE A 10 -28.42 -52.46 -33.60
N VAL A 11 -28.74 -51.21 -33.93
CA VAL A 11 -27.77 -50.15 -34.19
C VAL A 11 -27.28 -49.63 -32.84
N LEU A 12 -26.00 -49.83 -32.55
CA LEU A 12 -25.37 -49.36 -31.31
C LEU A 12 -24.88 -47.92 -31.50
N SER A 13 -25.72 -46.95 -31.15
CA SER A 13 -25.31 -45.54 -31.04
C SER A 13 -24.33 -45.38 -29.87
N VAL A 14 -23.07 -45.11 -30.18
CA VAL A 14 -22.06 -44.73 -29.18
C VAL A 14 -22.32 -43.28 -28.81
N ALA A 15 -22.91 -43.06 -27.63
CA ALA A 15 -23.00 -41.74 -27.02
C ALA A 15 -21.60 -41.34 -26.52
N SER A 16 -20.98 -40.37 -27.18
CA SER A 16 -19.76 -39.72 -26.70
C SER A 16 -20.08 -38.99 -25.39
N LEU A 17 -19.70 -39.59 -24.27
CA LEU A 17 -19.65 -38.91 -22.98
C LEU A 17 -18.59 -37.81 -23.08
N ALA A 18 -19.06 -36.58 -23.32
CA ALA A 18 -18.28 -35.40 -23.02
C ALA A 18 -18.08 -35.37 -21.49
N PHE A 19 -16.98 -35.94 -21.02
CA PHE A 19 -16.44 -35.59 -19.72
C PHE A 19 -16.05 -34.12 -19.79
N GLY A 20 -17.00 -33.24 -19.50
CA GLY A 20 -16.70 -31.91 -19.04
C GLY A 20 -15.90 -32.09 -17.76
N SER A 21 -14.58 -31.97 -17.85
CA SER A 21 -13.76 -31.68 -16.68
C SER A 21 -14.45 -30.53 -15.92
N PRO A 22 -14.49 -30.57 -14.58
CA PRO A 22 -14.91 -29.39 -13.84
C PRO A 22 -14.08 -28.22 -14.39
N LEU A 23 -14.77 -27.19 -14.90
CA LEU A 23 -14.17 -25.87 -15.01
C LEU A 23 -13.73 -25.54 -13.58
N GLU A 24 -12.48 -25.84 -13.27
CA GLU A 24 -11.82 -25.19 -12.15
C GLU A 24 -12.00 -23.70 -12.43
N LYS A 25 -12.81 -23.02 -11.61
CA LYS A 25 -12.77 -21.56 -11.51
C LYS A 25 -11.34 -21.19 -11.12
N ARG A 26 -10.46 -21.09 -12.10
CA ARG A 26 -9.06 -20.71 -11.95
C ARG A 26 -8.73 -19.53 -12.85
N ALA A 27 -9.60 -18.52 -12.80
CA ALA A 27 -9.51 -17.34 -13.63
C ALA A 27 -9.59 -16.07 -12.77
N GLU A 28 -8.81 -16.02 -11.69
CA GLU A 28 -8.60 -14.79 -10.94
C GLU A 28 -7.10 -14.48 -10.93
N GLY A 29 -6.61 -13.87 -12.00
CA GLY A 29 -5.21 -13.49 -12.14
C GLY A 29 -5.05 -12.00 -12.40
N LEU A 30 -4.06 -11.37 -11.77
CA LEU A 30 -3.55 -10.07 -12.18
C LEU A 30 -2.11 -10.22 -12.68
N THR A 31 -1.76 -9.49 -13.73
CA THR A 31 -0.35 -9.28 -14.11
C THR A 31 0.02 -7.82 -13.85
N VAL A 32 1.24 -7.60 -13.37
CA VAL A 32 1.81 -6.26 -13.16
C VAL A 32 3.07 -6.13 -13.99
N GLU A 33 2.99 -5.32 -15.04
CA GLU A 33 4.12 -4.98 -15.89
C GLU A 33 4.71 -3.63 -15.46
N LEU A 34 5.99 -3.64 -15.10
CA LEU A 34 6.78 -2.47 -14.76
C LEU A 34 7.61 -2.05 -15.96
N SER A 35 7.53 -0.76 -16.31
CA SER A 35 8.29 -0.17 -17.41
C SER A 35 8.83 1.22 -17.05
N THR A 36 9.76 1.70 -17.86
CA THR A 36 10.31 3.06 -17.77
C THR A 36 10.64 3.56 -19.18
N SER A 37 10.74 4.88 -19.34
CA SER A 37 11.11 5.49 -20.63
C SER A 37 12.61 5.32 -20.96
N SER A 38 13.48 5.18 -19.96
CA SER A 38 14.90 4.96 -20.14
C SER A 38 15.46 4.00 -19.09
N SER A 39 16.19 2.98 -19.53
CA SER A 39 16.90 2.04 -18.65
C SER A 39 18.19 2.61 -18.06
N SER A 40 18.61 3.81 -18.49
CA SER A 40 19.76 4.53 -17.94
C SER A 40 19.45 6.03 -17.85
N ILE A 41 19.51 6.57 -16.63
CA ILE A 41 19.22 7.97 -16.31
C ILE A 41 20.37 8.60 -15.54
N SER A 42 20.52 9.92 -15.65
CA SER A 42 21.60 10.65 -14.96
C SER A 42 21.26 11.01 -13.53
N SER A 43 19.99 11.31 -13.25
CA SER A 43 19.48 11.73 -11.94
C SER A 43 18.27 10.89 -11.55
N ILE A 44 18.11 10.68 -10.24
CA ILE A 44 16.89 10.09 -9.67
C ILE A 44 15.64 10.95 -9.89
N GLU A 45 15.77 12.23 -10.24
CA GLU A 45 14.61 13.07 -10.61
C GLU A 45 13.87 12.55 -11.84
N ASP A 46 14.61 11.93 -12.76
CA ASP A 46 14.05 11.32 -13.97
C ASP A 46 13.53 9.89 -13.73
N LEU A 47 13.65 9.38 -12.48
CA LEU A 47 13.24 8.02 -12.13
C LEU A 47 11.72 7.89 -12.09
N LYS A 48 11.15 7.57 -13.25
CA LYS A 48 9.74 7.27 -13.43
C LYS A 48 9.54 5.79 -13.73
N VAL A 49 8.73 5.14 -12.90
CA VAL A 49 8.31 3.74 -13.09
C VAL A 49 6.82 3.74 -13.40
N VAL A 50 6.46 3.17 -14.54
CA VAL A 50 5.06 2.94 -14.92
C VAL A 50 4.71 1.52 -14.56
N ALA A 51 3.65 1.34 -13.76
CA ALA A 51 3.09 0.04 -13.45
C ALA A 51 1.76 -0.12 -14.20
N THR A 52 1.65 -1.17 -14.99
CA THR A 52 0.45 -1.53 -15.73
C THR A 52 -0.11 -2.82 -15.15
N VAL A 53 -1.32 -2.74 -14.59
CA VAL A 53 -2.04 -3.87 -14.01
C VAL A 53 -3.08 -4.36 -14.99
N THR A 54 -3.04 -5.64 -15.35
CA THR A 54 -4.00 -6.27 -16.27
C THR A 54 -4.80 -7.34 -15.55
N ASN A 55 -6.11 -7.35 -15.76
CA ASN A 55 -6.97 -8.44 -15.31
C ASN A 55 -6.88 -9.60 -16.31
N THR A 56 -6.19 -10.67 -15.93
CA THR A 56 -6.08 -11.90 -16.73
C THR A 56 -7.13 -12.94 -16.34
N GLY A 57 -8.04 -12.59 -15.43
CA GLY A 57 -9.18 -13.39 -15.05
C GLY A 57 -10.36 -13.30 -16.01
N THR A 58 -11.45 -13.97 -15.66
CA THR A 58 -12.70 -13.98 -16.45
C THR A 58 -13.82 -13.11 -15.88
N GLU A 59 -13.62 -12.56 -14.68
CA GLU A 59 -14.60 -11.72 -13.99
C GLU A 59 -14.06 -10.29 -13.83
N PRO A 60 -14.93 -9.26 -13.84
CA PRO A 60 -14.53 -7.90 -13.52
C PRO A 60 -13.98 -7.80 -12.09
N VAL A 61 -12.99 -6.94 -11.87
CA VAL A 61 -12.44 -6.68 -10.54
C VAL A 61 -12.47 -5.19 -10.19
N ARG A 62 -12.90 -4.89 -8.97
CA ARG A 62 -12.80 -3.56 -8.37
C ARG A 62 -11.69 -3.57 -7.33
N LEU A 63 -10.57 -2.92 -7.65
CA LEU A 63 -9.34 -2.94 -6.86
C LEU A 63 -9.18 -1.65 -6.05
N LEU A 64 -8.88 -1.78 -4.76
CA LEU A 64 -8.43 -0.63 -3.95
C LEU A 64 -7.03 -0.22 -4.41
N LYS A 65 -6.85 1.04 -4.82
CA LYS A 65 -5.57 1.56 -5.31
C LYS A 65 -4.56 1.71 -4.18
N TYR A 66 -5.01 2.16 -3.01
CA TYR A 66 -4.13 2.57 -1.92
C TYR A 66 -3.14 1.50 -1.47
N GLY A 67 -1.87 1.91 -1.31
CA GLY A 67 -0.80 1.00 -0.91
C GLY A 67 -0.44 -0.06 -1.97
N THR A 68 -0.92 0.11 -3.21
CA THR A 68 -0.58 -0.74 -4.35
C THR A 68 0.15 0.08 -5.42
N VAL A 69 0.62 -0.58 -6.48
CA VAL A 69 1.21 0.10 -7.64
C VAL A 69 0.20 0.93 -8.46
N LEU A 70 -1.09 0.92 -8.13
CA LEU A 70 -2.11 1.79 -8.74
C LEU A 70 -2.32 3.12 -8.00
N ASP A 71 -1.67 3.32 -6.86
CA ASP A 71 -1.71 4.58 -6.11
C ASP A 71 -0.54 5.47 -6.48
N ASP A 72 -0.73 6.35 -7.46
CA ASP A 72 0.25 7.32 -7.94
C ASP A 72 0.25 8.65 -7.15
N LYS A 73 -0.62 8.78 -6.15
CA LYS A 73 -0.80 10.03 -5.40
C LYS A 73 -0.11 9.98 -4.05
N LEU A 74 -0.24 8.86 -3.34
CA LEU A 74 0.27 8.76 -1.98
C LEU A 74 1.70 8.18 -1.99
N PRO A 75 2.63 8.75 -1.22
CA PRO A 75 4.03 8.32 -1.13
C PRO A 75 4.17 7.06 -0.27
N THR A 76 3.39 6.03 -0.58
CA THR A 76 3.39 4.74 0.10
C THR A 76 4.38 3.78 -0.54
N LYS A 77 4.65 2.66 0.14
CA LYS A 77 5.58 1.67 -0.37
C LYS A 77 4.86 0.71 -1.33
N SER A 78 4.89 1.02 -2.61
CA SER A 78 4.32 0.16 -3.68
C SER A 78 5.36 -0.72 -4.39
N PHE A 79 6.65 -0.50 -4.10
CA PHE A 79 7.77 -1.22 -4.73
C PHE A 79 8.73 -1.78 -3.68
N VAL A 80 9.48 -2.79 -4.08
CA VAL A 80 10.75 -3.16 -3.42
C VAL A 80 11.87 -2.71 -4.35
N VAL A 81 12.76 -1.87 -3.83
CA VAL A 81 13.91 -1.37 -4.56
C VAL A 81 15.16 -1.97 -3.95
N SER A 82 16.04 -2.50 -4.78
CA SER A 82 17.29 -3.10 -4.35
C SER A 82 18.44 -2.73 -5.28
N LYS A 83 19.66 -2.78 -4.74
CA LYS A 83 20.92 -2.65 -5.47
C LYS A 83 21.85 -3.73 -4.96
N ASP A 84 22.42 -4.52 -5.85
CA ASP A 84 23.32 -5.63 -5.52
C ASP A 84 22.74 -6.59 -4.46
N GLY A 85 21.43 -6.86 -4.56
CA GLY A 85 20.70 -7.72 -3.61
C GLY A 85 20.37 -7.08 -2.26
N LYS A 86 20.81 -5.84 -1.99
CA LYS A 86 20.50 -5.10 -0.76
C LYS A 86 19.33 -4.15 -0.98
N ALA A 87 18.39 -4.14 -0.03
CA ALA A 87 17.24 -3.24 -0.09
C ALA A 87 17.67 -1.77 0.08
N VAL A 88 17.16 -0.90 -0.78
CA VAL A 88 17.29 0.55 -0.63
C VAL A 88 16.31 1.01 0.46
N PRO A 89 16.74 1.81 1.46
CA PRO A 89 15.85 2.26 2.52
C PRO A 89 14.66 3.06 1.96
N PHE A 90 13.45 2.72 2.42
CA PHE A 90 12.25 3.48 2.09
C PHE A 90 12.09 4.66 3.06
N THR A 91 12.00 5.87 2.53
CA THR A 91 11.85 7.13 3.26
C THR A 91 10.43 7.68 3.19
N GLY A 92 9.57 7.08 2.35
CA GLY A 92 8.16 7.41 2.22
C GLY A 92 7.33 7.13 3.47
N ILE A 93 6.01 7.22 3.29
CA ILE A 93 5.05 7.09 4.38
C ILE A 93 4.65 5.62 4.51
N LYS A 94 5.01 5.03 5.66
CA LYS A 94 4.44 3.76 6.11
C LYS A 94 3.05 4.02 6.65
N ALA A 95 2.06 4.09 5.76
CA ALA A 95 0.69 4.20 6.20
C ALA A 95 0.18 2.82 6.63
N LEU A 96 -0.30 2.72 7.89
CA LEU A 96 -1.12 1.61 8.34
C LEU A 96 -2.51 1.73 7.67
N PHE A 97 -2.55 1.53 6.35
CA PHE A 97 -3.77 1.67 5.55
C PHE A 97 -4.90 0.74 6.01
N PHE A 98 -4.54 -0.44 6.51
CA PHE A 98 -5.49 -1.44 6.99
C PHE A 98 -6.24 -1.05 8.27
N VAL A 99 -5.80 -0.04 9.02
CA VAL A 99 -6.34 0.24 10.37
C VAL A 99 -7.12 1.56 10.44
N SER A 100 -6.99 2.46 9.46
CA SER A 100 -7.51 3.83 9.64
C SER A 100 -8.30 4.39 8.46
N ILE A 101 -8.53 3.61 7.41
CA ILE A 101 -9.43 4.03 6.35
C ILE A 101 -10.82 3.47 6.62
N SER A 102 -11.68 4.38 7.06
CA SER A 102 -13.12 4.21 6.93
C SER A 102 -13.44 4.20 5.43
N LEU A 103 -13.58 3.01 4.84
CA LEU A 103 -13.89 2.86 3.41
C LEU A 103 -15.25 3.50 3.05
N SER A 104 -16.13 3.74 4.04
CA SER A 104 -17.35 4.53 3.84
C SER A 104 -17.09 6.00 3.51
N ASP A 105 -15.89 6.50 3.84
CA ASP A 105 -15.47 7.89 3.61
C ASP A 105 -14.54 8.00 2.40
N VAL A 106 -14.35 6.89 1.67
CA VAL A 106 -13.50 6.82 0.49
C VAL A 106 -14.38 6.87 -0.76
N ASP A 107 -14.15 7.86 -1.60
CA ASP A 107 -14.87 8.01 -2.86
C ASP A 107 -14.39 7.01 -3.93
N ASP A 108 -15.17 6.88 -5.01
CA ASP A 108 -14.90 5.93 -6.09
C ASP A 108 -13.53 6.14 -6.76
N SER A 109 -12.89 7.30 -6.64
CA SER A 109 -11.56 7.55 -7.20
C SER A 109 -10.45 6.70 -6.56
N ALA A 110 -10.66 6.17 -5.35
CA ALA A 110 -9.73 5.25 -4.71
C ALA A 110 -9.77 3.84 -5.28
N PHE A 111 -10.74 3.54 -6.15
CA PHE A 111 -10.89 2.23 -6.76
C PHE A 111 -10.54 2.26 -8.25
N ALA A 112 -10.04 1.14 -8.75
CA ALA A 112 -9.87 0.86 -10.17
C ALA A 112 -10.77 -0.32 -10.55
N ASN A 113 -11.73 -0.07 -11.43
CA ASN A 113 -12.53 -1.13 -12.05
C ASN A 113 -11.76 -1.63 -13.29
N VAL A 114 -11.52 -2.93 -13.36
CA VAL A 114 -10.74 -3.57 -14.42
C VAL A 114 -11.50 -4.76 -14.96
N GLU A 115 -12.04 -4.61 -16.16
CA GLU A 115 -12.73 -5.69 -16.88
C GLU A 115 -11.75 -6.82 -17.28
N PRO A 116 -12.24 -8.04 -17.56
CA PRO A 116 -11.43 -9.11 -18.12
C PRO A 116 -10.64 -8.66 -19.36
N GLY A 117 -9.33 -8.86 -19.35
CA GLY A 117 -8.41 -8.44 -20.42
C GLY A 117 -8.06 -6.94 -20.44
N GLN A 118 -8.66 -6.13 -19.58
CA GLN A 118 -8.36 -4.70 -19.50
C GLN A 118 -7.11 -4.43 -18.66
N SER A 119 -6.42 -3.35 -18.98
CA SER A 119 -5.29 -2.83 -18.21
C SER A 119 -5.53 -1.42 -17.67
N VAL A 120 -5.00 -1.14 -16.48
CA VAL A 120 -4.94 0.19 -15.87
C VAL A 120 -3.48 0.49 -15.51
N SER A 121 -3.03 1.72 -15.75
CA SER A 121 -1.64 2.12 -15.52
C SER A 121 -1.53 3.30 -14.56
N ALA A 122 -0.43 3.32 -13.81
CA ALA A 122 -0.07 4.40 -12.89
C ALA A 122 1.43 4.71 -13.02
N THR A 123 1.78 6.00 -13.00
CA THR A 123 3.18 6.45 -13.12
C THR A 123 3.69 6.96 -11.78
N HIS A 124 4.83 6.44 -11.34
CA HIS A 124 5.41 6.73 -10.03
C HIS A 124 6.73 7.49 -10.17
N SER A 125 6.86 8.58 -9.42
CA SER A 125 8.16 9.21 -9.13
C SER A 125 8.68 8.67 -7.81
N LEU A 126 9.87 8.05 -7.84
CA LEU A 126 10.41 7.33 -6.68
C LEU A 126 11.53 8.10 -5.96
N ALA A 127 11.97 9.24 -6.50
CA ALA A 127 13.14 9.99 -6.04
C ALA A 127 13.13 10.31 -4.54
N ALA A 128 11.98 10.74 -4.01
CA ALA A 128 11.82 11.10 -2.60
C ALA A 128 11.35 9.93 -1.71
N LEU A 129 10.97 8.80 -2.31
CA LEU A 129 10.42 7.65 -1.59
C LEU A 129 11.50 6.70 -1.07
N TYR A 130 12.72 6.76 -1.63
CA TYR A 130 13.83 5.90 -1.27
C TYR A 130 15.13 6.68 -1.09
N ASP A 131 15.97 6.22 -0.16
CA ASP A 131 17.28 6.81 0.10
C ASP A 131 18.35 6.20 -0.83
N PHE A 132 18.36 6.66 -2.09
CA PHE A 132 19.38 6.29 -3.07
C PHE A 132 20.79 6.78 -2.68
N ALA A 133 20.89 7.88 -1.94
CA ALA A 133 22.15 8.46 -1.51
C ALA A 133 22.94 7.49 -0.63
N SER A 134 22.25 6.79 0.27
CA SER A 134 22.86 5.80 1.18
C SER A 134 23.55 4.62 0.48
N VAL A 135 23.18 4.33 -0.78
CA VAL A 135 23.69 3.18 -1.54
C VAL A 135 24.47 3.57 -2.80
N GLY A 136 24.46 4.85 -3.21
CA GLY A 136 25.24 5.38 -4.33
C GLY A 136 24.73 5.00 -5.73
N THR A 137 25.31 5.58 -6.78
CA THR A 137 24.99 5.31 -8.20
C THR A 137 25.17 3.85 -8.60
N GLY A 138 24.42 3.36 -9.60
CA GLY A 138 24.52 1.98 -10.08
C GLY A 138 23.23 1.47 -10.72
N SER A 139 23.12 0.15 -10.89
CA SER A 139 21.92 -0.51 -11.37
C SER A 139 20.99 -0.86 -10.21
N PHE A 140 19.76 -0.39 -10.29
CA PHE A 140 18.73 -0.63 -9.30
C PHE A 140 17.65 -1.54 -9.87
N THR A 141 17.22 -2.49 -9.06
CA THR A 141 16.18 -3.46 -9.40
C THR A 141 14.90 -3.13 -8.65
N PHE A 142 13.79 -3.06 -9.39
CA PHE A 142 12.46 -2.71 -8.91
C PHE A 142 11.52 -3.91 -9.11
N THR A 143 10.82 -4.28 -8.06
CA THR A 143 9.72 -5.25 -8.11
C THR A 143 8.47 -4.64 -7.47
N SER A 144 7.30 -5.02 -7.96
CA SER A 144 6.04 -4.52 -7.42
C SER A 144 5.69 -5.22 -6.11
N LEU A 145 5.06 -4.48 -5.19
CA LEU A 145 4.35 -5.08 -4.07
C LEU A 145 2.93 -5.41 -4.52
N ALA A 146 2.73 -6.65 -4.96
CA ALA A 146 1.50 -7.18 -5.53
C ALA A 146 0.38 -7.45 -4.49
N ASN A 147 0.12 -6.50 -3.60
CA ASN A 147 -0.87 -6.64 -2.51
C ASN A 147 -2.24 -6.07 -2.90
N PHE A 148 -2.86 -6.61 -3.95
CA PHE A 148 -4.18 -6.13 -4.37
C PHE A 148 -5.30 -6.68 -3.49
N VAL A 149 -6.24 -5.80 -3.17
CA VAL A 149 -7.48 -6.11 -2.46
C VAL A 149 -8.65 -5.82 -3.40
N LYS A 150 -9.48 -6.84 -3.64
CA LYS A 150 -10.77 -6.68 -4.33
C LYS A 150 -11.85 -6.28 -3.32
N VAL A 151 -12.74 -5.40 -3.72
CA VAL A 151 -13.89 -4.93 -2.94
C VAL A 151 -15.16 -5.19 -3.74
N ASP A 152 -16.25 -5.55 -3.08
CA ASP A 152 -17.52 -5.74 -3.78
C ASP A 152 -18.17 -4.40 -4.20
N ASP A 153 -19.22 -4.50 -5.02
CA ASP A 153 -19.96 -3.37 -5.58
C ASP A 153 -20.59 -2.47 -4.52
N THR A 154 -20.75 -2.96 -3.29
CA THR A 154 -21.36 -2.18 -2.22
C THR A 154 -20.38 -1.25 -1.53
N GLY A 155 -19.05 -1.46 -1.69
CA GLY A 155 -18.01 -0.64 -1.04
C GLY A 155 -18.13 -0.55 0.48
N ARG A 156 -18.96 -1.39 1.10
CA ARG A 156 -19.36 -1.28 2.51
C ARG A 156 -18.57 -2.23 3.39
N TYR A 157 -18.22 -1.71 4.58
CA TYR A 157 -17.79 -2.55 5.68
C TYR A 157 -18.97 -3.42 6.12
N PHE A 158 -18.81 -4.74 6.06
CA PHE A 158 -19.67 -5.65 6.82
C PHE A 158 -19.15 -5.71 8.24
N GLU A 159 -19.96 -5.34 9.24
CA GLU A 159 -19.91 -6.08 10.49
C GLU A 159 -20.00 -7.58 10.13
N GLY A 160 -18.95 -8.36 10.41
CA GLY A 160 -18.90 -9.80 10.10
C GLY A 160 -17.90 -10.27 9.04
N GLY A 161 -17.09 -9.39 8.44
CA GLY A 161 -15.78 -9.77 7.89
C GLY A 161 -15.71 -10.38 6.49
N ARG A 162 -16.57 -10.00 5.53
CA ARG A 162 -16.53 -10.53 4.15
C ARG A 162 -16.85 -9.47 3.05
N GLY A 163 -16.25 -8.28 3.11
CA GLY A 163 -16.42 -7.22 2.07
C GLY A 163 -15.19 -6.98 1.19
N TYR A 164 -14.09 -7.68 1.45
CA TYR A 164 -12.87 -7.58 0.68
C TYR A 164 -12.12 -8.90 0.71
N SER A 165 -11.34 -9.17 -0.34
CA SER A 165 -10.45 -10.33 -0.38
C SER A 165 -9.17 -9.99 -1.12
N ARG A 166 -8.07 -10.66 -0.74
CA ARG A 166 -6.80 -10.51 -1.47
C ARG A 166 -6.89 -11.25 -2.79
N VAL A 167 -6.31 -10.67 -3.83
CA VAL A 167 -6.10 -11.37 -5.09
C VAL A 167 -4.92 -12.33 -4.87
N ALA A 168 -5.14 -13.63 -5.06
CA ALA A 168 -4.14 -14.66 -4.75
C ALA A 168 -3.11 -14.83 -5.87
N ASP A 169 -3.55 -14.85 -7.13
CA ASP A 169 -2.65 -15.07 -8.27
C ASP A 169 -2.27 -13.72 -8.89
N VAL A 170 -1.15 -13.15 -8.42
CA VAL A 170 -0.58 -11.94 -9.02
C VAL A 170 0.85 -12.22 -9.46
N THR A 171 1.14 -11.95 -10.73
CA THR A 171 2.49 -12.09 -11.30
C THR A 171 3.04 -10.73 -11.68
N SER A 172 4.35 -10.53 -11.55
CA SER A 172 4.99 -9.27 -11.91
C SER A 172 6.38 -9.49 -12.47
N ASN A 173 6.75 -8.68 -13.46
CA ASN A 173 8.12 -8.64 -13.97
C ASN A 173 9.06 -7.91 -12.99
N THR A 174 10.34 -7.90 -13.33
CA THR A 174 11.37 -7.14 -12.62
C THR A 174 11.94 -6.09 -13.56
N LEU A 175 12.03 -4.85 -13.10
CA LEU A 175 12.57 -3.72 -13.87
C LEU A 175 13.94 -3.34 -13.34
N THR A 176 14.91 -3.10 -14.24
CA THR A 176 16.26 -2.63 -13.87
C THR A 176 16.55 -1.29 -14.51
N ILE A 177 17.01 -0.31 -13.72
CA ILE A 177 17.33 1.05 -14.17
C ILE A 177 18.70 1.44 -13.62
N LYS A 178 19.59 1.93 -14.49
CA LYS A 178 20.90 2.45 -14.11
C LYS A 178 20.83 3.95 -13.82
N ILE A 179 21.33 4.37 -12.67
CA ILE A 179 21.48 5.78 -12.30
C ILE A 179 22.96 6.12 -12.28
N THR A 180 23.40 7.08 -13.08
CA THR A 180 24.83 7.31 -13.36
C THR A 180 25.48 8.44 -12.57
N ALA A 181 24.73 9.40 -12.03
CA ALA A 181 25.33 10.55 -11.36
C ALA A 181 24.60 10.98 -10.09
N ASP A 182 23.42 11.57 -10.20
CA ASP A 182 22.75 12.23 -9.08
C ASP A 182 21.80 11.28 -8.35
N VAL A 183 22.21 10.91 -7.13
CA VAL A 183 21.44 10.12 -6.17
C VAL A 183 21.19 10.89 -4.87
N ALA A 184 21.36 12.22 -4.86
CA ALA A 184 21.22 13.00 -3.63
C ALA A 184 19.79 12.91 -3.09
N LYS A 185 19.64 12.81 -1.77
CA LYS A 185 18.34 12.57 -1.14
C LYS A 185 17.33 13.67 -1.50
N ARG A 186 16.13 13.28 -1.91
CA ARG A 186 15.00 14.20 -2.10
C ARG A 186 14.05 14.13 -0.93
N GLU A 187 13.60 15.30 -0.49
CA GLU A 187 12.62 15.39 0.59
C GLU A 187 11.22 15.16 0.03
N LEU A 188 10.41 14.41 0.78
CA LEU A 188 9.01 14.25 0.46
C LEU A 188 8.33 15.61 0.51
N GLN A 189 7.53 15.90 -0.52
CA GLN A 189 6.62 17.03 -0.43
C GLN A 189 5.70 16.83 0.78
N PRO A 190 5.47 17.88 1.59
CA PRO A 190 4.55 17.78 2.71
C PRO A 190 3.19 17.32 2.20
N LEU A 191 2.77 16.11 2.55
CA LEU A 191 1.36 15.76 2.45
C LEU A 191 0.62 16.68 3.42
N GLY A 192 -0.57 17.15 3.03
CA GLY A 192 -1.42 17.96 3.89
C GLY A 192 -1.48 17.39 5.32
N LYS A 193 -1.50 18.29 6.32
CA LYS A 193 -1.45 17.91 7.74
C LYS A 193 -2.55 16.89 8.08
N ARG A 194 -2.17 15.88 8.88
CA ARG A 194 -2.74 14.52 8.88
C ARG A 194 -4.04 14.30 9.67
N ALA A 195 -4.66 15.32 10.25
CA ALA A 195 -5.90 15.11 11.01
C ALA A 195 -6.68 16.41 11.17
N SER A 196 -7.96 16.39 10.81
CA SER A 196 -8.97 17.35 11.27
C SER A 196 -9.82 16.70 12.35
N VAL A 197 -10.34 17.50 13.28
CA VAL A 197 -11.34 17.03 14.24
C VAL A 197 -12.69 17.02 13.52
N SER A 198 -13.10 15.86 13.00
CA SER A 198 -14.42 15.68 12.42
C SER A 198 -15.29 14.91 13.41
N CYS A 199 -16.23 15.59 14.05
CA CYS A 199 -17.21 14.97 14.94
C CYS A 199 -18.58 15.57 14.66
N ALA A 200 -19.61 14.72 14.59
CA ALA A 200 -21.00 15.20 14.51
C ALA A 200 -21.43 15.95 15.78
N SER A 201 -20.86 15.59 16.93
CA SER A 201 -21.07 16.28 18.19
C SER A 201 -20.07 17.41 18.40
N THR A 202 -20.60 18.61 18.68
CA THR A 202 -19.81 19.79 19.03
C THR A 202 -19.10 19.64 20.38
N SER A 203 -19.66 18.88 21.33
CA SER A 203 -19.02 18.63 22.62
C SER A 203 -17.83 17.67 22.49
N LEU A 204 -17.94 16.65 21.62
CA LEU A 204 -16.84 15.72 21.35
C LEU A 204 -15.70 16.41 20.60
N SER A 205 -16.01 17.23 19.60
CA SER A 205 -14.97 18.01 18.91
C SER A 205 -14.27 19.00 19.85
N ALA A 206 -15.03 19.71 20.70
CA ALA A 206 -14.44 20.61 21.70
C ALA A 206 -13.56 19.86 22.71
N PHE A 207 -13.98 18.68 23.18
CA PHE A 207 -13.20 17.85 24.08
C PHE A 207 -11.88 17.40 23.43
N ILE A 208 -11.92 16.89 22.19
CA ILE A 208 -10.72 16.47 21.45
C ILE A 208 -9.75 17.64 21.24
N SER A 209 -10.28 18.82 20.90
CA SER A 209 -9.47 20.04 20.75
C SER A 209 -8.85 20.51 22.07
N ALA A 210 -9.58 20.40 23.18
CA ALA A 210 -9.05 20.73 24.51
C ALA A 210 -7.96 19.76 24.96
N SER A 211 -8.18 18.44 24.81
CA SER A 211 -7.20 17.40 25.15
C SER A 211 -5.88 17.56 24.39
N TYR A 212 -5.92 18.06 23.15
CA TYR A 212 -4.72 18.38 22.40
C TYR A 212 -3.88 19.48 23.08
N THR A 213 -4.52 20.56 23.52
CA THR A 213 -3.84 21.65 24.24
C THR A 213 -3.27 21.16 25.57
N GLU A 214 -4.03 20.35 26.28
CA GLU A 214 -3.60 19.75 27.54
C GLU A 214 -2.39 18.82 27.36
N ALA A 215 -2.37 17.99 26.31
CA ALA A 215 -1.24 17.12 26.01
C ALA A 215 0.07 17.90 25.79
N LYS A 216 0.00 19.07 25.14
CA LYS A 216 1.16 19.96 24.97
C LYS A 216 1.63 20.53 26.30
N ALA A 217 0.70 20.92 27.18
CA ALA A 217 1.05 21.40 28.51
C ALA A 217 1.70 20.29 29.36
N LEU A 218 1.19 19.06 29.30
CA LEU A 218 1.78 17.90 29.98
C LEU A 218 3.18 17.59 29.45
N ALA A 219 3.41 17.67 28.14
CA ALA A 219 4.73 17.48 27.55
C ALA A 219 5.74 18.54 28.03
N SER A 220 5.33 19.82 28.09
CA SER A 220 6.13 20.90 28.68
C SER A 220 6.45 20.66 30.16
N GLY A 221 5.47 20.16 30.93
CA GLY A 221 5.64 19.77 32.32
C GLY A 221 6.66 18.63 32.47
N GLY A 222 6.58 17.62 31.60
CA GLY A 222 7.53 16.51 31.52
C GLY A 222 8.97 16.98 31.23
N ILE A 223 9.15 17.88 30.26
CA ILE A 223 10.46 18.47 29.97
C ILE A 223 11.03 19.19 31.20
N SER A 224 10.20 20.00 31.86
CA SER A 224 10.58 20.73 33.07
C SER A 224 10.99 19.77 34.20
N TYR A 225 10.23 18.68 34.37
CA TYR A 225 10.56 17.63 35.34
C TYR A 225 11.90 16.99 35.02
N ILE A 226 12.12 16.54 33.79
CA ILE A 226 13.37 15.87 33.38
C ILE A 226 14.57 16.80 33.55
N ASN A 227 14.45 18.06 33.15
CA ASN A 227 15.51 19.06 33.31
C ASN A 227 15.88 19.30 34.79
N SER A 228 14.90 19.20 35.71
CA SER A 228 15.16 19.41 37.14
C SER A 228 15.66 18.15 37.87
N ARG A 229 15.28 16.95 37.43
CA ARG A 229 15.55 15.69 38.15
C ARG A 229 16.64 14.83 37.53
N GLY A 230 16.80 14.87 36.21
CA GLY A 230 17.80 14.10 35.47
C GLY A 230 17.53 12.58 35.41
N ALA A 231 18.45 11.84 34.76
CA ALA A 231 18.29 10.40 34.47
C ALA A 231 18.41 9.48 35.70
N SER A 232 18.92 9.97 36.82
CA SER A 232 19.05 9.17 38.05
C SER A 232 17.76 9.06 38.85
N ASP A 233 16.79 9.92 38.58
CA ASP A 233 15.52 9.96 39.28
C ASP A 233 14.70 8.66 39.11
N LEU A 234 14.06 8.22 40.18
CA LEU A 234 13.33 6.94 40.21
C LEU A 234 12.10 6.96 39.29
N LEU A 235 11.39 8.09 39.24
CA LEU A 235 10.22 8.24 38.36
C LEU A 235 10.68 8.30 36.90
N TYR A 236 11.77 9.02 36.62
CA TYR A 236 12.36 9.02 35.28
C TYR A 236 12.70 7.60 34.82
N ARG A 237 13.40 6.83 35.65
CA ARG A 237 13.77 5.44 35.35
C ARG A 237 12.55 4.52 35.21
N ALA A 238 11.48 4.76 35.95
CA ALA A 238 10.25 3.98 35.84
C ALA A 238 9.56 4.17 34.49
N TYR A 239 9.52 5.38 33.95
CA TYR A 239 8.87 5.66 32.67
C TYR A 239 9.77 5.46 31.45
N TRP A 240 11.06 5.80 31.55
CA TRP A 240 11.97 5.88 30.39
C TRP A 240 13.23 5.02 30.52
N GLY A 241 13.42 4.31 31.64
CA GLY A 241 14.53 3.37 31.82
C GLY A 241 15.90 4.03 31.74
N SER A 242 16.79 3.46 30.93
CA SER A 242 18.16 3.95 30.70
C SER A 242 18.29 4.94 29.54
N ASN A 243 17.17 5.38 28.94
CA ASN A 243 17.23 6.29 27.80
C ASN A 243 17.87 7.64 28.20
N PRO A 244 18.71 8.24 27.33
CA PRO A 244 19.26 9.57 27.57
C PRO A 244 18.16 10.62 27.75
N THR A 245 18.31 11.54 28.71
CA THR A 245 17.35 12.64 28.92
C THR A 245 17.18 13.47 27.66
N SER A 246 18.25 13.70 26.90
CA SER A 246 18.23 14.43 25.63
C SER A 246 17.32 13.80 24.59
N LEU A 247 17.28 12.47 24.50
CA LEU A 247 16.38 11.75 23.59
C LEU A 247 14.92 11.95 23.99
N VAL A 248 14.61 11.78 25.28
CA VAL A 248 13.24 11.93 25.79
C VAL A 248 12.75 13.38 25.66
N ILE A 249 13.61 14.35 26.02
CA ILE A 249 13.33 15.78 25.84
C ILE A 249 13.11 16.12 24.37
N SER A 250 13.91 15.56 23.45
CA SER A 250 13.73 15.79 22.01
C SER A 250 12.35 15.32 21.53
N VAL A 251 11.87 14.16 22.01
CA VAL A 251 10.55 13.64 21.66
C VAL A 251 9.43 14.53 22.24
N LEU A 252 9.52 14.88 23.52
CA LEU A 252 8.53 15.77 24.17
C LEU A 252 8.51 17.17 23.53
N ASN A 253 9.67 17.69 23.13
CA ASN A 253 9.75 18.97 22.40
C ASN A 253 9.04 18.90 21.06
N GLY A 254 9.05 17.75 20.38
CA GLY A 254 8.23 17.54 19.19
C GLY A 254 6.74 17.77 19.48
N VAL A 255 6.24 17.24 20.60
CA VAL A 255 4.84 17.41 21.04
C VAL A 255 4.55 18.88 21.40
N VAL A 256 5.40 19.53 22.19
CA VAL A 256 5.23 20.94 22.61
C VAL A 256 5.20 21.88 21.41
N ASN A 257 6.03 21.63 20.41
CA ASN A 257 6.16 22.48 19.23
C ASN A 257 5.23 22.07 18.09
N GLU A 258 4.37 21.06 18.30
CA GLU A 258 3.37 20.67 17.30
C GLU A 258 2.44 21.86 17.03
N ASN A 259 2.49 22.37 15.81
CA ASN A 259 1.76 23.56 15.38
C ASN A 259 0.96 23.23 14.12
N SER A 260 -0.25 22.70 14.31
CA SER A 260 -1.21 22.45 13.24
C SER A 260 -2.32 23.48 13.26
N THR A 261 -2.22 24.49 12.39
CA THR A 261 -3.25 25.53 12.16
C THR A 261 -4.52 24.99 11.50
N SER A 262 -4.49 23.80 10.90
CA SER A 262 -5.63 23.16 10.24
C SER A 262 -6.40 22.17 11.12
N ARG A 263 -6.12 22.16 12.44
CA ARG A 263 -6.78 21.26 13.41
C ARG A 263 -7.95 21.91 14.16
N THR A 264 -7.98 23.24 14.22
CA THR A 264 -9.07 24.05 14.78
C THR A 264 -9.95 24.59 13.68
#